data_AF-A0A5S4H7B0-F1
#
_entry.id   AF-A0A5S4H7B0-F1
#
_cell.length_a   1.000
_cell.length_b   1.000
_cell.length_c   1.000
_cell.angle_alpha   90.00
_cell.angle_beta   90.00
_cell.angle_gamma   90.00
#
_symmetry.space_group_name_H-M   'P 1'
#
loop_
_entity.id
_entity.type
_entity.pdbx_description
1 polymer ?
#
loop_
_entity_poly.entity_id
_entity_poly.type
_entity_poly.pdbx_seq_one_letter_code
_entity_poly.pdbx_strand_id
1 'polypeptide(L)'
;MGLFVTTFGAALTTLLGVFVGGVLSHRLQQRQWSRDRQAEACARILRESANVLLELGKLQGRGVTPADEGARVPIPIDWRPWNEALATLALVADHRIVAAAQAIDRAFWPVGLQVARGWATDSDWYRLRNGIEDDRRDFVNVARKHLASPGPPLRRLTGRPDLDDPIWTLHRSYFSSSED
;
A
#
# COMPACT_ATOMS: atom_id res chain seq x y z
N MET A 1 -65.27 12.52 -19.40
CA MET A 1 -64.11 11.97 -20.15
C MET A 1 -62.74 12.54 -19.71
N GLY A 2 -62.58 13.12 -18.51
CA GLY A 2 -61.28 13.65 -18.04
C GLY A 2 -60.51 12.74 -17.05
N LEU A 3 -61.20 11.80 -16.40
CA LEU A 3 -60.65 10.97 -15.31
C LEU A 3 -59.79 9.79 -15.76
N PHE A 4 -59.93 9.32 -17.00
CA PHE A 4 -59.11 8.21 -17.53
C PHE A 4 -57.74 8.68 -18.04
N VAL A 5 -57.63 9.94 -18.48
CA VAL A 5 -56.39 10.53 -19.00
C VAL A 5 -55.39 10.80 -17.88
N THR A 6 -55.87 11.21 -16.70
CA THR A 6 -55.03 11.48 -15.52
C THR A 6 -54.46 10.20 -14.90
N THR A 7 -55.24 9.13 -14.81
CA THR A 7 -54.80 7.86 -14.21
C THR A 7 -53.76 7.13 -15.06
N PHE A 8 -53.94 7.15 -16.40
CA PHE A 8 -52.93 6.62 -17.33
C PHE A 8 -51.63 7.43 -17.29
N GLY A 9 -51.73 8.77 -17.24
CA GLY A 9 -50.57 9.65 -17.13
C GLY A 9 -49.78 9.46 -15.83
N ALA A 10 -50.47 9.20 -14.71
CA ALA A 10 -49.85 8.93 -13.41
C ALA A 10 -49.14 7.56 -13.35
N ALA A 11 -49.73 6.53 -13.97
CA ALA A 11 -49.13 5.20 -14.07
C ALA A 11 -47.86 5.21 -14.96
N LEU A 12 -47.89 5.95 -16.07
CA LEU A 12 -46.74 6.06 -16.98
C LEU A 12 -45.55 6.78 -16.31
N THR A 13 -45.83 7.86 -15.57
CA THR A 13 -44.81 8.63 -14.86
C THR A 13 -44.19 7.86 -13.69
N THR A 14 -44.97 7.06 -12.96
CA THR A 14 -44.43 6.18 -11.90
C THR A 14 -43.54 5.08 -12.47
N LEU A 15 -43.94 4.42 -13.58
CA LEU A 15 -43.11 3.42 -14.25
C LEU A 15 -41.80 4.02 -14.78
N LEU A 16 -41.86 5.21 -15.37
CA LEU A 16 -40.68 5.92 -15.86
C LEU A 16 -39.75 6.32 -14.70
N GLY A 17 -40.31 6.78 -13.58
CA GLY A 17 -39.55 7.10 -12.36
C GLY A 17 -38.85 5.89 -11.76
N VAL A 18 -39.52 4.74 -11.68
CA VAL A 18 -38.92 3.48 -11.19
C VAL A 18 -37.83 2.98 -12.14
N PHE A 19 -38.03 3.07 -13.45
CA PHE A 19 -37.03 2.66 -14.43
C PHE A 19 -35.77 3.53 -14.40
N VAL A 20 -35.94 4.86 -14.42
CA VAL A 20 -34.82 5.81 -14.34
C VAL A 20 -34.09 5.67 -12.99
N GLY A 21 -34.83 5.53 -11.89
CA GLY A 21 -34.26 5.27 -10.56
C GLY A 21 -33.48 3.95 -10.49
N GLY A 22 -34.00 2.88 -11.08
CA GLY A 22 -33.34 1.57 -11.12
C GLY A 22 -32.04 1.58 -11.92
N VAL A 23 -32.03 2.19 -13.11
CA VAL A 23 -30.81 2.30 -13.94
C VAL A 23 -29.75 3.17 -13.27
N LEU A 24 -30.14 4.29 -12.66
CA LEU A 24 -29.22 5.17 -11.94
C LEU A 24 -28.65 4.48 -10.69
N SER A 25 -29.49 3.80 -9.93
CA SER A 25 -29.10 3.03 -8.74
C SER A 25 -28.09 1.94 -9.08
N HIS A 26 -28.35 1.16 -10.15
CA HIS A 26 -27.44 0.12 -10.61
C HIS A 26 -26.05 0.67 -10.98
N ARG A 27 -26.00 1.82 -11.69
CA ARG A 27 -24.73 2.46 -12.07
C ARG A 27 -23.94 2.95 -10.87
N LEU A 28 -24.61 3.53 -9.87
CA LEU A 28 -23.96 4.00 -8.64
C LEU A 28 -23.43 2.81 -7.83
N GLN A 29 -24.23 1.75 -7.70
CA GLN A 29 -23.85 0.54 -6.98
C GLN A 29 -22.64 -0.15 -7.64
N GLN A 30 -22.63 -0.26 -8.97
CA GLN A 30 -21.51 -0.87 -9.71
C GLN A 30 -20.21 -0.04 -9.57
N ARG A 31 -20.30 1.30 -9.61
CA ARG A 31 -19.15 2.19 -9.39
C ARG A 31 -18.63 2.10 -7.97
N GLN A 32 -19.52 2.09 -6.98
CA GLN A 32 -19.14 1.96 -5.58
C GLN A 32 -18.46 0.61 -5.33
N TRP A 33 -19.03 -0.48 -5.83
CA TRP A 33 -18.46 -1.81 -5.71
C TRP A 33 -17.06 -1.91 -6.31
N SER A 34 -16.84 -1.33 -7.50
CA SER A 34 -15.51 -1.28 -8.11
C SER A 34 -14.51 -0.49 -7.25
N ARG A 35 -14.91 0.65 -6.67
CA ARG A 35 -14.05 1.44 -5.79
C ARG A 35 -13.70 0.71 -4.50
N ASP A 36 -14.68 0.04 -3.88
CA ASP A 36 -14.46 -0.71 -2.64
C ASP A 36 -13.48 -1.86 -2.86
N ARG A 37 -13.61 -2.57 -3.99
CA ARG A 37 -12.68 -3.64 -4.38
C ARG A 37 -11.26 -3.14 -4.63
N GLN A 38 -11.13 -1.98 -5.29
CA GLN A 38 -9.83 -1.36 -5.49
C GLN A 38 -9.21 -0.89 -4.17
N ALA A 39 -10.01 -0.31 -3.27
CA ALA A 39 -9.55 0.12 -1.95
C ALA A 39 -9.08 -1.06 -1.10
N GLU A 40 -9.82 -2.17 -1.12
CA GLU A 40 -9.44 -3.42 -0.44
C GLU A 40 -8.12 -3.98 -0.99
N ALA A 41 -7.97 -4.05 -2.32
CA ALA A 41 -6.72 -4.49 -2.94
C ALA A 41 -5.54 -3.57 -2.59
N CYS A 42 -5.76 -2.24 -2.57
CA CYS A 42 -4.74 -1.28 -2.14
C CYS A 42 -4.35 -1.46 -0.67
N ALA A 43 -5.32 -1.71 0.21
CA ALA A 43 -5.06 -2.01 1.62
C ALA A 43 -4.23 -3.29 1.78
N ARG A 44 -4.51 -4.32 0.98
CA ARG A 44 -3.73 -5.57 0.95
C ARG A 44 -2.28 -5.31 0.55
N ILE A 45 -2.03 -4.49 -0.47
CA ILE A 45 -0.66 -4.08 -0.84
C ILE A 45 0.07 -3.39 0.31
N LEU A 46 -0.58 -2.46 1.01
CA LEU A 46 0.03 -1.77 2.15
C LEU A 46 0.35 -2.70 3.33
N ARG A 47 -0.52 -3.69 3.57
CA ARG A 47 -0.32 -4.71 4.58
C ARG A 47 0.86 -5.62 4.22
N GLU A 48 0.85 -6.21 3.04
CA GLU A 48 1.89 -7.17 2.65
C GLU A 48 3.25 -6.50 2.44
N SER A 49 3.28 -5.26 1.93
CA SER A 49 4.53 -4.49 1.91
C SER A 49 5.07 -4.21 3.32
N ALA A 50 4.21 -4.06 4.34
CA ALA A 50 4.66 -3.86 5.72
C ALA A 50 5.22 -5.15 6.30
N ASN A 51 4.61 -6.30 5.99
CA ASN A 51 5.13 -7.62 6.35
C ASN A 51 6.53 -7.85 5.75
N VAL A 52 6.72 -7.54 4.46
CA VAL A 52 8.04 -7.66 3.82
C VAL A 52 9.07 -6.75 4.49
N LEU A 53 8.75 -5.48 4.77
CA LEU A 53 9.65 -4.57 5.49
C LEU A 53 10.01 -5.07 6.89
N LEU A 54 9.06 -5.66 7.61
CA LEU A 54 9.29 -6.24 8.93
C LEU A 54 10.24 -7.44 8.85
N GLU A 55 10.03 -8.35 7.91
CA GLU A 55 10.90 -9.51 7.72
C GLU A 55 12.32 -9.08 7.29
N LEU A 56 12.44 -8.12 6.37
CA LEU A 56 13.73 -7.52 6.01
C LEU A 56 14.43 -6.91 7.23
N GLY A 57 13.70 -6.18 8.08
CA GLY A 57 14.25 -5.60 9.31
C GLY A 57 14.70 -6.65 10.32
N LYS A 58 13.95 -7.75 10.47
CA LYS A 58 14.36 -8.89 11.30
C LYS A 58 15.62 -9.55 10.76
N LEU A 59 15.74 -9.70 9.45
CA LEU A 59 16.93 -10.29 8.82
C LEU A 59 18.16 -9.40 9.02
N GLN A 60 18.00 -8.09 8.85
CA GLN A 60 19.07 -7.13 9.13
C GLN A 60 19.53 -7.21 10.60
N GLY A 61 18.59 -7.19 11.54
CA GLY A 61 18.90 -7.22 12.98
C GLY A 61 19.57 -8.50 13.48
N ARG A 62 19.56 -9.59 12.70
CA ARG A 62 20.25 -10.84 13.05
C ARG A 62 21.76 -10.80 12.80
N GLY A 63 22.27 -9.79 12.08
CA GLY A 63 23.70 -9.67 11.78
C GLY A 63 24.23 -10.84 10.95
N VAL A 64 23.72 -10.97 9.72
CA VAL A 64 24.16 -12.02 8.78
C VAL A 64 25.63 -11.81 8.42
N THR A 65 26.44 -12.87 8.48
CA THR A 65 27.84 -12.83 8.04
C THR A 65 27.89 -12.46 6.56
N PRO A 66 28.70 -11.46 6.15
CA PRO A 66 28.82 -11.06 4.77
C PRO A 66 29.18 -12.24 3.87
N ALA A 67 28.36 -12.51 2.87
CA ALA A 67 28.66 -13.54 1.89
C ALA A 67 29.66 -13.03 0.85
N ASP A 68 30.47 -13.94 0.31
CA ASP A 68 31.39 -13.64 -0.78
C ASP A 68 30.66 -13.15 -2.04
N GLU A 69 31.36 -12.34 -2.83
CA GLU A 69 30.85 -11.87 -4.11
C GLU A 69 30.54 -13.05 -5.05
N GLY A 70 29.34 -13.05 -5.63
CA GLY A 70 28.86 -14.14 -6.50
C GLY A 70 28.18 -15.31 -5.78
N ALA A 71 28.21 -15.36 -4.44
CA ALA A 71 27.47 -16.36 -3.68
C ALA A 71 25.95 -16.25 -3.90
N ARG A 72 25.29 -17.40 -4.14
CA ARG A 72 23.83 -17.49 -4.20
C ARG A 72 23.28 -17.63 -2.80
N VAL A 73 22.88 -16.50 -2.21
CA VAL A 73 22.23 -16.47 -0.90
C VAL A 73 20.71 -16.34 -1.11
N PRO A 74 19.90 -17.32 -0.67
CA PRO A 74 18.45 -17.21 -0.76
C PRO A 74 17.95 -16.14 0.22
N ILE A 75 16.94 -15.36 -0.18
CA ILE A 75 16.25 -14.43 0.72
C ILE A 75 15.19 -15.24 1.48
N PRO A 76 15.30 -15.42 2.80
CA PRO A 76 14.39 -16.27 3.57
C PRO A 76 13.08 -15.54 3.92
N ILE A 77 12.45 -14.94 2.92
CA ILE A 77 11.15 -14.25 3.01
C ILE A 77 10.14 -15.07 2.22
N ASP A 78 8.97 -15.29 2.79
CA ASP A 78 7.84 -15.83 2.04
C ASP A 78 7.22 -14.75 1.15
N TRP A 79 7.53 -14.80 -0.14
CA TRP A 79 7.04 -13.84 -1.13
C TRP A 79 5.61 -14.13 -1.61
N ARG A 80 5.01 -15.27 -1.25
CA ARG A 80 3.70 -15.67 -1.77
C ARG A 80 2.59 -14.66 -1.43
N PRO A 81 2.45 -14.17 -0.18
CA PRO A 81 1.39 -13.20 0.15
C PRO A 81 1.54 -11.88 -0.62
N TRP A 82 2.78 -11.41 -0.78
CA TRP A 82 3.10 -10.20 -1.56
C TRP A 82 2.74 -10.37 -3.04
N ASN A 83 3.17 -11.47 -3.66
CA ASN A 83 2.89 -11.77 -5.06
C ASN A 83 1.38 -11.93 -5.32
N GLU A 84 0.65 -12.56 -4.40
CA GLU A 84 -0.81 -12.68 -4.48
C GLU A 84 -1.49 -11.31 -4.39
N ALA A 85 -1.02 -10.43 -3.51
CA ALA A 85 -1.54 -9.07 -3.39
C ALA A 85 -1.30 -8.27 -4.69
N LEU A 86 -0.11 -8.37 -5.29
CA LEU A 86 0.20 -7.73 -6.58
C LEU A 86 -0.68 -8.25 -7.71
N ALA A 87 -0.86 -9.58 -7.80
CA ALA A 87 -1.73 -10.18 -8.80
C ALA A 87 -3.19 -9.74 -8.62
N THR A 88 -3.68 -9.72 -7.38
CA THR A 88 -5.04 -9.25 -7.06
C THR A 88 -5.23 -7.79 -7.46
N LEU A 89 -4.27 -6.92 -7.13
CA LEU A 89 -4.30 -5.51 -7.51
C LEU A 89 -4.35 -5.34 -9.04
N ALA A 90 -3.53 -6.07 -9.78
CA ALA A 90 -3.47 -6.01 -11.24
C ALA A 90 -4.79 -6.40 -11.92
N LEU A 91 -5.64 -7.21 -11.27
CA LEU A 91 -6.95 -7.59 -11.80
C LEU A 91 -8.02 -6.50 -11.64
N VAL A 92 -7.92 -5.67 -10.60
CA VAL A 92 -9.04 -4.80 -10.19
C VAL A 92 -8.74 -3.31 -10.29
N ALA A 93 -7.47 -2.90 -10.27
CA ALA A 93 -7.07 -1.50 -10.16
C ALA A 93 -6.64 -0.88 -11.49
N ASP A 94 -6.66 0.45 -11.55
CA ASP A 94 -6.11 1.19 -12.68
C ASP A 94 -4.60 0.95 -12.84
N HIS A 95 -4.13 0.93 -14.09
CA HIS A 95 -2.73 0.70 -14.44
C HIS A 95 -1.74 1.60 -13.70
N ARG A 96 -2.11 2.84 -13.33
CA ARG A 96 -1.22 3.75 -12.58
C ARG A 96 -1.05 3.29 -11.13
N ILE A 97 -2.12 2.79 -10.51
CA ILE A 97 -2.06 2.22 -9.16
C ILE A 97 -1.17 0.96 -9.18
N VAL A 98 -1.33 0.11 -10.20
CA VAL A 98 -0.52 -1.09 -10.39
C VAL A 98 0.96 -0.74 -10.61
N ALA A 99 1.26 0.23 -11.47
CA ALA A 99 2.62 0.67 -11.74
C ALA A 99 3.33 1.21 -10.48
N ALA A 100 2.60 1.94 -9.62
CA ALA A 100 3.13 2.41 -8.35
C ALA A 100 3.39 1.26 -7.36
N ALA A 101 2.54 0.24 -7.30
CA ALA A 101 2.81 -0.95 -6.49
C ALA A 101 4.02 -1.75 -7.00
N GLN A 102 4.20 -1.83 -8.32
CA GLN A 102 5.38 -2.43 -8.94
C GLN A 102 6.68 -1.64 -8.66
N ALA A 103 6.60 -0.34 -8.37
CA ALA A 103 7.77 0.41 -7.91
C ALA A 103 8.27 -0.10 -6.55
N ILE A 104 7.34 -0.35 -5.62
CA ILE A 104 7.64 -0.97 -4.32
C ILE A 104 8.28 -2.36 -4.53
N ASP A 105 7.71 -3.19 -5.42
CA ASP A 105 8.28 -4.51 -5.74
C ASP A 105 9.73 -4.42 -6.24
N ARG A 106 9.98 -3.52 -7.20
CA ARG A 106 11.33 -3.28 -7.73
C ARG A 106 12.31 -2.82 -6.67
N ALA A 107 11.87 -2.06 -5.67
CA ALA A 107 12.70 -1.63 -4.56
C ALA A 107 13.00 -2.77 -3.56
N PHE A 108 12.06 -3.70 -3.35
CA PHE A 108 12.27 -4.82 -2.44
C PHE A 108 13.40 -5.76 -2.87
N TRP A 109 13.53 -6.06 -4.16
CA TRP A 109 14.53 -7.02 -4.64
C TRP A 109 15.99 -6.66 -4.33
N PRO A 110 16.52 -5.48 -4.72
CA PRO A 110 17.90 -5.12 -4.43
C PRO A 110 18.14 -5.00 -2.93
N VAL A 111 17.18 -4.47 -2.16
CA VAL A 111 17.30 -4.36 -0.69
C VAL A 111 17.33 -5.74 -0.06
N GLY A 112 16.43 -6.64 -0.46
CA GLY A 112 16.39 -8.01 0.05
C GLY A 112 17.67 -8.80 -0.24
N LEU A 113 18.26 -8.62 -1.43
CA LEU A 113 19.55 -9.22 -1.75
C LEU A 113 20.69 -8.66 -0.89
N GLN A 114 20.75 -7.35 -0.66
CA GLN A 114 21.78 -6.74 0.19
C GLN A 114 21.67 -7.20 1.64
N VAL A 115 20.45 -7.22 2.19
CA VAL A 115 20.17 -7.67 3.55
C VAL A 115 20.46 -9.17 3.70
N ALA A 116 19.99 -10.00 2.78
CA ALA A 116 20.22 -11.45 2.85
C ALA A 116 21.71 -11.82 2.76
N ARG A 117 22.51 -11.02 2.04
CA ARG A 117 23.96 -11.21 1.92
C ARG A 117 24.77 -10.61 3.07
N GLY A 118 24.12 -9.94 4.03
CA GLY A 118 24.83 -9.24 5.11
C GLY A 118 25.64 -8.03 4.64
N TRP A 119 25.27 -7.43 3.51
CA TRP A 119 25.99 -6.29 2.91
C TRP A 119 25.45 -4.92 3.34
N ALA A 120 24.28 -4.89 3.98
CA ALA A 120 23.72 -3.66 4.51
C ALA A 120 24.26 -3.42 5.93
N THR A 121 24.86 -2.26 6.17
CA THR A 121 25.14 -1.78 7.53
C THR A 121 23.87 -1.24 8.19
N ASP A 122 23.88 -1.00 9.50
CA ASP A 122 22.73 -0.40 10.20
C ASP A 122 22.36 0.99 9.67
N SER A 123 23.36 1.79 9.28
CA SER A 123 23.13 3.10 8.68
C SER A 123 22.58 2.98 7.25
N ASP A 124 23.06 2.01 6.47
CA ASP A 124 22.53 1.73 5.13
C ASP A 124 21.10 1.19 5.18
N TRP A 125 20.77 0.36 6.17
CA TRP A 125 19.42 -0.19 6.35
C TRP A 125 18.36 0.92 6.42
N TYR A 126 18.61 2.00 7.17
CA TYR A 126 17.66 3.09 7.25
C TYR A 126 17.48 3.81 5.92
N ARG A 127 18.56 4.01 5.16
CA ARG A 127 18.48 4.62 3.82
C ARG A 127 17.70 3.74 2.85
N LEU A 128 18.02 2.45 2.80
CA LEU A 128 17.37 1.46 1.93
C LEU A 128 15.88 1.32 2.25
N ARG A 129 15.54 1.21 3.54
CA ARG A 129 14.17 1.17 4.00
C ARG A 129 13.41 2.45 3.63
N ASN A 130 14.00 3.63 3.83
CA ASN A 130 13.35 4.89 3.54
C ASN A 130 13.01 5.03 2.05
N GLY A 131 13.86 4.55 1.14
CA GLY A 131 13.54 4.49 -0.28
C GLY A 131 12.26 3.67 -0.56
N ILE A 132 12.11 2.51 0.10
CA ILE A 132 10.88 1.71 -0.01
C ILE A 132 9.67 2.45 0.59
N GLU A 133 9.84 3.13 1.71
CA GLU A 133 8.76 3.91 2.36
C GLU A 133 8.33 5.11 1.49
N ASP A 134 9.25 5.71 0.72
CA ASP A 134 8.94 6.74 -0.26
C ASP A 134 8.08 6.20 -1.42
N ASP A 135 8.42 5.02 -1.95
CA ASP A 135 7.60 4.35 -2.98
C ASP A 135 6.21 3.97 -2.44
N ARG A 136 6.12 3.50 -1.19
CA ARG A 136 4.84 3.24 -0.52
C ARG A 136 4.00 4.50 -0.38
N ARG A 137 4.62 5.64 -0.04
CA ARG A 137 3.95 6.93 0.05
C ARG A 137 3.44 7.38 -1.32
N ASP A 138 4.24 7.21 -2.37
CA ASP A 138 3.81 7.53 -3.73
C ASP A 138 2.63 6.67 -4.18
N PHE A 139 2.69 5.36 -3.93
CA PHE A 139 1.57 4.44 -4.14
C PHE A 139 0.27 4.93 -3.49
N VAL A 140 0.31 5.36 -2.22
CA VAL A 140 -0.87 5.90 -1.54
C VAL A 140 -1.34 7.21 -2.18
N ASN A 141 -0.44 8.08 -2.60
CA ASN A 141 -0.81 9.31 -3.28
C ASN A 141 -1.46 9.05 -4.64
N VAL A 142 -0.98 8.06 -5.40
CA VAL A 142 -1.61 7.62 -6.65
C VAL A 142 -2.98 7.02 -6.36
N ALA A 143 -3.10 6.09 -5.41
CA ALA A 143 -4.37 5.48 -5.03
C ALA A 143 -5.40 6.53 -4.60
N ARG A 144 -5.00 7.52 -3.78
CA ARG A 144 -5.89 8.63 -3.34
C ARG A 144 -6.43 9.46 -4.50
N LYS A 145 -5.61 9.73 -5.52
CA LYS A 145 -6.03 10.49 -6.72
C LYS A 145 -7.09 9.74 -7.54
N HIS A 146 -7.03 8.41 -7.54
CA HIS A 146 -7.95 7.57 -8.32
C HIS A 146 -9.19 7.13 -7.54
N LEU A 147 -9.06 6.91 -6.23
CA LEU A 147 -10.10 6.32 -5.38
C LEU A 147 -10.85 7.32 -4.51
N ALA A 148 -10.42 8.57 -4.42
CA ALA A 148 -11.02 9.60 -3.57
C ALA A 148 -10.96 10.97 -4.23
N SER A 149 -11.56 11.98 -3.60
CA SER A 149 -11.31 13.38 -3.97
C SER A 149 -9.94 13.77 -3.41
N PRO A 150 -8.92 14.02 -4.25
CA PRO A 150 -7.56 14.20 -3.74
C PRO A 150 -7.43 15.54 -3.03
N GLY A 151 -7.21 15.50 -1.71
CA GLY A 151 -6.52 16.59 -1.02
C GLY A 151 -5.03 16.64 -1.43
N PRO A 152 -4.23 17.55 -0.84
CA PRO A 152 -2.80 17.61 -1.13
C PRO A 152 -2.10 16.24 -0.96
N PRO A 153 -1.02 15.97 -1.73
CA PRO A 153 -0.22 14.76 -1.56
C PRO A 153 0.26 14.62 -0.11
N LEU A 154 0.20 13.39 0.41
CA LEU A 154 0.79 13.08 1.71
C LEU A 154 2.29 13.28 1.62
N ARG A 155 2.84 14.03 2.56
CA ARG A 155 4.30 14.17 2.76
C ARG A 155 4.87 13.05 3.62
N ARG A 156 4.04 12.40 4.43
CA ARG A 156 4.41 11.32 5.35
C ARG A 156 3.32 10.25 5.37
N LEU A 157 3.72 8.98 5.34
CA LEU A 157 2.79 7.84 5.41
C LEU A 157 2.70 7.25 6.83
N THR A 158 3.83 7.15 7.53
CA THR A 158 3.94 6.47 8.83
C THR A 158 4.21 7.47 9.95
N GLY A 159 3.86 7.11 11.19
CA GLY A 159 4.15 7.91 12.38
C GLY A 159 5.62 7.87 12.83
N ARG A 160 6.54 7.34 12.01
CA ARG A 160 7.95 7.23 12.39
C ARG A 160 8.59 8.63 12.36
N PRO A 161 9.36 9.02 13.40
CA PRO A 161 10.16 10.25 13.43
C PRO A 161 11.09 10.40 12.22
N ASP A 162 11.45 11.63 11.87
CA ASP A 162 12.34 11.89 10.71
C ASP A 162 13.76 11.39 11.04
N LEU A 163 14.63 11.13 10.06
CA LEU A 163 16.01 10.70 10.36
C LEU A 163 16.79 11.75 11.15
N ASP A 164 16.49 13.02 10.91
CA ASP A 164 17.08 14.16 11.62
C ASP A 164 16.39 14.43 12.97
N ASP A 165 15.40 13.62 13.36
CA ASP A 165 14.70 13.80 14.61
C ASP A 165 15.63 13.45 15.80
N PRO A 166 15.73 14.33 16.81
CA PRO A 166 16.61 14.12 17.96
C PRO A 166 16.30 12.83 18.74
N ILE A 167 15.12 12.22 18.58
CA ILE A 167 14.82 10.91 19.17
C ILE A 167 15.82 9.80 18.78
N TRP A 168 16.48 9.91 17.62
CA TRP A 168 17.51 8.94 17.20
C TRP A 168 18.86 9.16 17.89
N THR A 169 19.06 10.32 18.51
CA THR A 169 20.27 10.65 19.29
C THR A 169 20.19 10.23 20.76
N LEU A 170 19.05 9.67 21.20
CA LEU A 170 18.91 9.05 22.53
C LEU A 170 19.77 7.77 22.61
N HIS A 171 21.07 7.97 22.75
CA HIS A 171 22.08 6.93 22.83
C HIS A 171 22.28 6.51 24.29
N ARG A 172 21.76 5.32 24.66
CA ARG A 172 22.25 4.35 25.67
C ARG A 172 22.78 4.85 27.04
N SER A 173 22.61 6.11 27.43
CA SER A 173 23.14 6.66 28.69
C SER A 173 22.19 6.46 29.88
N TYR A 174 20.92 6.13 29.63
CA TYR A 174 19.94 5.86 30.69
C TYR A 174 20.08 4.48 31.37
N PHE A 175 20.87 3.56 30.81
CA PHE A 175 21.02 2.20 31.33
C PHE A 175 22.39 1.92 31.97
N SER A 176 23.24 2.94 32.18
CA SER A 176 24.59 2.79 32.78
C SER A 176 24.70 3.44 34.17
N SER A 177 23.63 3.46 34.95
CA SER A 177 23.70 3.98 36.33
C SER A 177 22.96 3.05 37.31
N SER A 178 23.60 1.94 37.66
CA SER A 178 23.49 1.32 38.98
C SER A 178 24.43 0.10 39.09
N GLU A 179 25.73 0.35 39.21
CA GLU A 179 26.64 -0.53 39.97
C GLU A 179 27.49 0.40 40.84
N ASP A 180 27.00 0.64 42.05
CA ASP A 180 27.77 0.96 43.26
C ASP A 180 27.24 0.05 44.37
#